data_AF-A0A4R2JU50-F1
#
_entry.id   AF-A0A4R2JU50-F1
#
_cell.length_a   1.000
_cell.length_b   1.000
_cell.length_c   1.000
_cell.angle_alpha   90.00
_cell.angle_beta   90.00
_cell.angle_gamma   90.00
#
_symmetry.space_group_name_H-M   'P 1'
#
loop_
_entity.id
_entity.type
_entity.pdbx_description
1 polymer ?
#
loop_
_entity_poly.entity_id
_entity_poly.type
_entity_poly.pdbx_seq_one_letter_code
_entity_poly.pdbx_strand_id
1 'polypeptide(L)'
;MTWTETHRYYDRLRAVVDQVERTDDGALPWCDEFAEIFRDPAGLVLALRRHWQLIVRAQVDEPYDPDGRPSAELRAMMLRHRSLLAVLRTHDTEPSLTTAVRGMA
;
A
#
# COMPACT_ATOMS: atom_id res chain seq x y z
N MET A 1 -18.34 -13.11 -2.17
CA MET A 1 -17.79 -12.48 -3.39
C MET A 1 -17.93 -13.45 -4.54
N THR A 2 -18.73 -13.07 -5.51
CA THR A 2 -18.77 -13.63 -6.85
C THR A 2 -17.53 -13.20 -7.64
N TRP A 3 -17.23 -13.86 -8.76
CA TRP A 3 -16.12 -13.49 -9.64
C TRP A 3 -16.22 -12.03 -10.14
N THR A 4 -17.44 -11.57 -10.44
CA THR A 4 -17.71 -10.19 -10.88
C THR A 4 -17.40 -9.17 -9.78
N GLU A 5 -17.76 -9.47 -8.53
CA GLU A 5 -17.45 -8.61 -7.38
C GLU A 5 -15.94 -8.55 -7.13
N THR A 6 -15.23 -9.67 -7.27
CA THR A 6 -13.76 -9.72 -7.15
C THR A 6 -13.07 -8.87 -8.21
N HIS A 7 -13.51 -8.96 -9.47
CA HIS A 7 -12.96 -8.09 -10.53
C HIS A 7 -13.21 -6.62 -10.24
N ARG A 8 -14.46 -6.24 -9.89
CA ARG A 8 -14.81 -4.86 -9.54
C ARG A 8 -13.94 -4.33 -8.38
N TYR A 9 -13.68 -5.17 -7.38
CA TYR A 9 -12.80 -4.83 -6.26
C TYR A 9 -11.38 -4.51 -6.73
N TYR A 10 -10.77 -5.38 -7.54
CA TYR A 10 -9.39 -5.20 -8.01
C TYR A 10 -9.25 -4.05 -9.01
N ASP A 11 -10.21 -3.87 -9.92
CA ASP A 11 -10.20 -2.74 -10.86
C ASP A 11 -10.22 -1.41 -10.11
N ARG A 12 -11.03 -1.32 -9.05
CA ARG A 12 -11.15 -0.10 -8.25
C ARG A 12 -9.93 0.12 -7.35
N LEU A 13 -9.40 -0.94 -6.76
CA LEU A 13 -8.13 -0.86 -6.02
C LEU A 13 -6.99 -0.36 -6.92
N ARG A 14 -6.90 -0.87 -8.15
CA ARG A 14 -5.90 -0.43 -9.13
C ARG A 14 -6.08 1.05 -9.49
N ALA A 15 -7.31 1.50 -9.73
CA ALA A 15 -7.58 2.91 -10.02
C ALA A 15 -7.15 3.83 -8.85
N VAL A 16 -7.40 3.42 -7.61
CA VAL A 16 -6.94 4.17 -6.43
C VAL A 16 -5.42 4.21 -6.34
N VAL A 17 -4.74 3.07 -6.51
CA VAL A 17 -3.27 3.02 -6.50
C VAL A 17 -2.70 3.94 -7.57
N ASP A 18 -3.23 3.87 -8.80
CA ASP A 18 -2.81 4.74 -9.89
C ASP A 18 -3.03 6.22 -9.55
N GLN A 19 -4.10 6.58 -8.83
CA GLN A 19 -4.34 7.94 -8.38
C GLN A 19 -3.30 8.36 -7.33
N VAL A 20 -3.09 7.55 -6.30
CA VAL A 20 -2.11 7.81 -5.24
C VAL A 20 -0.71 7.97 -5.81
N GLU A 21 -0.29 7.14 -6.76
CA GLU A 21 1.04 7.23 -7.35
C GLU A 21 1.23 8.51 -8.20
N ARG A 22 0.14 9.17 -8.62
CA ARG A 22 0.20 10.48 -9.29
C ARG A 22 0.24 11.66 -8.32
N THR A 23 -0.34 11.51 -7.13
CA THR A 23 -0.40 12.54 -6.09
C THR A 23 0.58 12.23 -4.95
N ASP A 24 1.72 12.92 -4.94
CA ASP A 24 2.79 12.79 -3.92
C ASP A 24 2.47 13.60 -2.64
N ASP A 25 1.19 13.78 -2.31
CA ASP A 25 0.72 14.60 -1.17
C ASP A 25 0.44 13.76 0.09
N GLY A 26 0.46 12.42 -0.04
CA GLY A 26 0.18 11.50 1.05
C GLY A 26 -1.29 11.51 1.51
N ALA A 27 -2.20 12.12 0.74
CA ALA A 27 -3.62 12.12 1.04
C ALA A 27 -4.28 10.81 0.61
N LEU A 28 -5.15 10.27 1.45
CA LEU A 28 -6.02 9.16 1.08
C LEU A 28 -7.11 9.68 0.13
N PRO A 29 -7.20 9.19 -1.13
CA PRO A 29 -8.22 9.64 -2.09
C PRO A 29 -9.57 9.00 -1.79
N TRP A 30 -10.14 9.23 -0.61
CA TRP A 30 -11.43 8.67 -0.22
C TRP A 30 -12.59 9.43 -0.88
N CYS A 31 -13.58 8.70 -1.37
CA CYS A 31 -14.86 9.24 -1.84
C CYS A 31 -16.01 8.27 -1.57
N ASP A 32 -17.25 8.74 -1.64
CA ASP A 32 -18.44 7.93 -1.31
C ASP A 32 -18.63 6.72 -2.24
N GLU A 33 -18.17 6.80 -3.50
CA GLU A 33 -18.22 5.65 -4.42
C GLU A 33 -17.37 4.46 -3.94
N PHE A 34 -16.35 4.72 -3.11
CA PHE A 34 -15.49 3.70 -2.54
C PHE A 34 -16.11 3.00 -1.33
N ALA A 35 -17.15 3.57 -0.71
CA ALA A 35 -17.84 2.97 0.42
C ALA A 35 -18.51 1.64 0.07
N GLU A 36 -19.02 1.47 -1.15
CA GLU A 36 -19.62 0.19 -1.57
C GLU A 36 -18.61 -0.97 -1.61
N ILE A 37 -17.32 -0.67 -1.82
CA ILE A 37 -16.28 -1.67 -2.08
C ILE A 37 -15.39 -1.86 -0.86
N PHE A 38 -14.96 -0.75 -0.27
CA PHE A 38 -14.01 -0.73 0.84
C PHE A 38 -14.68 -0.44 2.17
N ARG A 39 -16.00 -0.21 2.19
CA ARG A 39 -16.84 0.13 3.36
C ARG A 39 -16.58 1.52 3.94
N ASP A 40 -15.34 1.80 4.31
CA ASP A 40 -14.92 3.02 5.01
C ASP A 40 -13.45 3.36 4.69
N PRO A 41 -12.95 4.55 5.08
CA PRO A 41 -11.57 4.94 4.84
C PRO A 41 -10.54 3.95 5.39
N ALA A 42 -10.81 3.32 6.54
CA ALA A 42 -9.90 2.35 7.13
C ALA A 42 -9.83 1.06 6.30
N GLY A 43 -10.96 0.63 5.72
CA GLY A 43 -11.00 -0.48 4.77
C GLY A 43 -10.20 -0.20 3.49
N LEU A 44 -10.17 1.05 3.02
CA LEU A 44 -9.31 1.43 1.88
C LEU A 44 -7.83 1.37 2.26
N VAL A 45 -7.45 1.89 3.42
CA VAL A 45 -6.07 1.80 3.93
C VAL A 45 -5.63 0.34 4.06
N LEU A 46 -6.49 -0.52 4.59
CA LEU A 46 -6.24 -1.96 4.70
C LEU A 46 -6.04 -2.60 3.32
N ALA A 47 -6.83 -2.21 2.32
CA ALA A 47 -6.69 -2.70 0.94
C ALA A 47 -5.35 -2.27 0.32
N LEU A 48 -4.95 -1.01 0.49
CA LEU A 48 -3.67 -0.48 0.03
C LEU A 48 -2.48 -1.16 0.72
N ARG A 49 -2.57 -1.42 2.03
CA ARG A 49 -1.55 -2.16 2.77
C ARG A 49 -1.40 -3.59 2.26
N ARG A 50 -2.52 -4.29 2.03
CA ARG A 50 -2.51 -5.64 1.46
C ARG A 50 -1.91 -5.63 0.05
N HIS A 51 -2.23 -4.63 -0.75
CA HIS A 51 -1.65 -4.45 -2.08
C HIS A 51 -0.12 -4.28 -2.02
N TRP A 52 0.39 -3.42 -1.13
CA TRP A 52 1.83 -3.26 -0.90
C TRP A 52 2.50 -4.57 -0.50
N GLN A 53 1.92 -5.30 0.46
CA GLN A 53 2.45 -6.60 0.89
C GLN A 53 2.50 -7.62 -0.25
N LEU A 54 1.51 -7.61 -1.15
CA LEU A 54 1.49 -8.47 -2.33
C LEU A 54 2.59 -8.10 -3.32
N ILE A 55 2.81 -6.81 -3.58
CA ILE A 55 3.91 -6.34 -4.45
C ILE A 55 5.25 -6.81 -3.91
N VAL A 56 5.50 -6.59 -2.61
CA VAL A 56 6.76 -6.99 -1.96
C VAL A 56 6.95 -8.49 -2.06
N ARG A 57 5.96 -9.30 -1.67
CA ARG A 57 6.05 -10.77 -1.72
C ARG A 57 6.25 -11.33 -3.13
N ALA A 58 5.77 -10.61 -4.16
CA ALA A 58 5.89 -11.06 -5.54
C ALA A 58 7.24 -10.71 -6.20
N GLN A 59 7.96 -9.73 -5.66
CA GLN A 59 9.16 -9.16 -6.31
C GLN A 59 10.40 -9.16 -5.42
N VAL A 60 10.27 -9.48 -4.14
CA VAL A 60 11.34 -9.45 -3.15
C VAL A 60 11.33 -10.74 -2.36
N ASP A 61 12.27 -11.63 -2.66
CA ASP A 61 12.39 -12.94 -2.00
C ASP A 61 12.85 -12.77 -0.54
N GLU A 62 13.84 -11.91 -0.31
CA GLU A 62 14.40 -11.59 1.00
C GLU A 62 14.25 -10.08 1.28
N PRO A 63 13.15 -9.66 1.93
CA PRO A 63 12.87 -8.23 2.16
C PRO A 63 13.77 -7.60 3.23
N TYR A 64 14.33 -8.41 4.12
CA TYR A 64 15.21 -7.95 5.20
C TYR A 64 16.48 -8.79 5.25
N ASP A 65 17.60 -8.14 5.55
CA ASP A 65 18.86 -8.83 5.86
C ASP A 65 18.82 -9.46 7.28
N PRO A 66 19.81 -10.28 7.66
CA PRO A 66 19.88 -10.86 9.00
C PRO A 66 19.93 -9.84 10.15
N ASP A 67 20.33 -8.60 9.88
CA ASP A 67 20.33 -7.49 10.85
C ASP A 67 18.97 -6.79 10.92
N GLY A 68 17.97 -7.22 10.14
CA GLY A 68 16.64 -6.64 10.08
C GLY A 68 16.55 -5.37 9.21
N ARG A 69 17.58 -5.04 8.42
CA ARG A 69 17.57 -3.87 7.54
C ARG A 69 16.89 -4.21 6.21
N PRO A 70 16.15 -3.26 5.60
CA PRO A 70 15.57 -3.46 4.27
C PRO A 70 16.63 -3.83 3.22
N SER A 71 16.38 -4.89 2.45
CA SER A 71 17.23 -5.30 1.32
C SER A 71 17.33 -4.21 0.24
N ALA A 72 18.28 -4.34 -0.68
CA ALA A 72 18.44 -3.37 -1.77
C ALA A 72 17.19 -3.34 -2.67
N GLU A 73 16.62 -4.51 -2.92
CA GLU A 73 15.39 -4.74 -3.67
C GLU A 73 14.20 -4.07 -2.98
N LEU A 74 14.04 -4.28 -1.66
CA LEU A 74 12.99 -3.62 -0.91
C LEU A 74 13.16 -2.10 -0.93
N ARG A 75 14.37 -1.58 -0.72
CA ARG A 75 14.63 -0.13 -0.77
C ARG A 75 14.31 0.48 -2.14
N ALA A 76 14.67 -0.19 -3.22
CA ALA A 76 14.34 0.25 -4.58
C ALA A 76 12.82 0.24 -4.81
N MET A 77 12.12 -0.78 -4.29
CA MET A 77 10.66 -0.86 -4.36
C MET A 77 10.00 0.28 -3.57
N MET A 78 10.49 0.56 -2.38
CA MET A 78 9.98 1.64 -1.54
C MET A 78 10.16 3.01 -2.18
N LEU A 79 11.28 3.22 -2.87
CA LEU A 79 11.52 4.46 -3.60
C LEU A 79 10.56 4.62 -4.80
N ARG A 80 10.27 3.53 -5.50
CA ARG A 80 9.34 3.50 -6.64
C ARG A 80 7.90 3.79 -6.21
N HIS A 81 7.49 3.31 -5.05
CA HIS A 81 6.13 3.40 -4.52
C HIS A 81 6.02 4.41 -3.36
N ARG A 82 6.81 5.49 -3.40
CA ARG A 82 6.93 6.43 -2.28
C ARG A 82 5.60 7.09 -1.91
N SER A 83 4.74 7.38 -2.89
CA SER A 83 3.46 8.05 -2.67
C SER A 83 2.49 7.12 -1.95
N LEU A 84 2.43 5.85 -2.36
CA LEU A 84 1.67 4.81 -1.67
C LEU A 84 2.13 4.66 -0.21
N LEU A 85 3.44 4.63 0.02
CA LEU A 85 4.00 4.54 1.38
C LEU A 85 3.75 5.81 2.20
N ALA A 86 3.68 6.99 1.58
CA ALA A 86 3.29 8.22 2.26
C ALA A 86 1.85 8.15 2.76
N VAL A 87 0.90 7.70 1.92
CA VAL A 87 -0.50 7.49 2.33
C VAL A 87 -0.58 6.48 3.47
N LEU A 88 0.08 5.34 3.35
CA LEU A 88 0.08 4.33 4.41
C LEU A 88 0.68 4.87 5.71
N ARG A 89 1.79 5.61 5.66
CA ARG A 89 2.38 6.20 6.86
C ARG A 89 1.49 7.24 7.56
N THR A 90 0.68 7.97 6.80
CA THR A 90 -0.24 8.98 7.34
C THR A 90 -1.50 8.34 7.95
N HIS A 91 -2.01 7.27 7.35
CA HIS A 91 -3.35 6.76 7.63
C HIS A 91 -3.39 5.32 8.22
N ASP A 92 -2.32 4.54 8.09
CA ASP A 92 -2.21 3.20 8.68
C ASP A 92 -1.79 3.33 10.14
N THR A 93 -2.66 2.88 11.03
CA THR A 93 -2.43 2.90 12.48
C THR A 93 -1.69 1.65 12.97
N GLU A 94 -1.53 0.63 12.11
CA GLU A 94 -0.78 -0.58 12.44
C GLU A 94 0.65 -0.55 11.87
N PRO A 95 1.63 -1.17 12.55
CA PRO A 95 2.97 -1.31 12.01
C PRO A 95 2.96 -2.27 10.82
N SER A 96 2.95 -1.72 9.61
CA SER A 96 3.13 -2.44 8.36
C SER A 96 4.62 -2.52 7.99
N LEU A 97 4.98 -3.31 6.95
CA LEU A 97 6.36 -3.41 6.42
C LEU A 97 7.00 -2.03 6.14
N THR A 98 6.16 -0.99 6.00
CA THR A 98 6.47 0.43 5.84
C THR A 98 7.13 1.07 7.08
N THR A 99 6.85 0.59 8.30
CA THR A 99 7.28 1.24 9.55
C THR A 99 8.76 0.96 9.90
N ALA A 100 9.35 -0.07 9.31
CA ALA A 100 10.76 -0.46 9.54
C ALA A 100 11.78 0.64 9.18
N VAL A 101 11.40 1.63 8.36
CA VAL A 101 12.29 2.73 7.96
C VAL A 101 12.32 3.90 8.95
N ARG A 102 11.43 3.93 9.96
CA ARG A 102 11.36 5.04 10.95
C ARG A 102 12.54 5.09 11.94
N GLY A 103 13.44 4.11 11.92
CA GLY A 103 14.60 4.03 12.83
C GLY A 103 15.96 4.45 12.25
N MET A 104 16.02 4.98 11.03
CA MET A 104 17.29 5.30 10.33
C MET A 104 17.38 6.76 9.88
N ALA A 105 17.03 7.69 10.77
CA ALA A 105 17.38 9.10 10.65
C ALA A 105 18.32 9.48 11.79
#